data_AF-A0A351ZA63-F1
#
_entry.id   AF-A0A351ZA63-F1
#
_cell.length_a   1.000
_cell.length_b   1.000
_cell.length_c   1.000
_cell.angle_alpha   90.00
_cell.angle_beta   90.00
_cell.angle_gamma   90.00
#
_symmetry.space_group_name_H-M   'P 1'
#
loop_
_entity.id
_entity.type
_entity.pdbx_description
1 polymer ?
#
loop_
_entity_poly.entity_id
_entity_poly.type
_entity_poly.pdbx_seq_one_letter_code
_entity_poly.pdbx_strand_id
1 'polypeptide(L)' 'MKIAILHGEVAKDACPDEKDVLVQVDYVTEGLARLSHEPVNVPVSLDLAAAARTLSTLCPAIVFNLVESLIGKGG' A
#
# COMPACT_ATOMS: atom_id res chain seq x y z
N MET A 1 9.71 12.89 -5.72
CA MET A 1 9.36 13.03 -4.28
C MET A 1 8.88 11.69 -3.75
N LYS A 2 9.14 11.40 -2.48
CA LYS A 2 8.72 10.13 -1.86
C LYS A 2 7.21 10.11 -1.61
N ILE A 3 6.55 9.08 -2.13
CA ILE A 3 5.10 8.87 -1.97
C ILE A 3 4.88 7.48 -1.41
N ALA A 4 4.22 7.38 -0.26
CA ALA A 4 3.87 6.08 0.31
C ALA A 4 2.58 5.56 -0.35
N ILE A 5 2.58 4.30 -0.79
CA ILE A 5 1.39 3.60 -1.29
C ILE A 5 0.97 2.61 -0.21
N LEU A 6 -0.12 2.93 0.51
CA LEU A 6 -0.68 2.00 1.49
C LEU A 6 -1.57 0.99 0.79
N HIS A 7 -1.45 -0.27 1.16
CA HIS A 7 -2.36 -1.33 0.72
C HIS A 7 -2.54 -2.35 1.85
N GLY A 8 -3.63 -3.12 1.83
CA GLY A 8 -3.79 -4.22 2.78
C GLY A 8 -2.64 -5.22 2.66
N GLU A 9 -2.19 -5.77 3.79
CA GLU A 9 -1.24 -6.89 3.79
C GLU A 9 -1.89 -8.11 3.12
N VAL A 10 -1.26 -8.61 2.06
CA VAL A 10 -1.74 -9.79 1.33
C VAL A 10 -0.94 -11.01 1.79
N ALA A 11 -1.62 -11.97 2.42
CA ALA A 11 -1.01 -13.23 2.81
C ALA A 11 -0.59 -14.04 1.56
N LYS A 12 0.43 -14.92 1.69
CA LYS A 12 0.89 -15.76 0.57
C LYS A 12 -0.23 -16.66 0.00
N ASP A 13 -1.11 -17.11 0.88
CA ASP A 13 -2.23 -18.00 0.56
C ASP A 13 -3.54 -17.24 0.34
N ALA A 14 -3.47 -15.91 0.18
CA ALA A 14 -4.63 -15.05 -0.04
C ALA A 14 -5.44 -15.46 -1.27
N CYS A 15 -6.74 -15.22 -1.20
CA CYS A 15 -7.65 -15.48 -2.31
C CYS A 15 -7.31 -14.58 -3.52
N PRO A 16 -7.69 -14.96 -4.75
CA PRO A 16 -7.45 -14.16 -5.95
C PRO A 16 -7.89 -12.69 -5.80
N ASP A 17 -9.07 -12.45 -5.21
CA ASP A 17 -9.62 -11.10 -4.99
C ASP A 17 -8.70 -10.24 -4.10
N GLU A 18 -8.06 -10.83 -3.09
CA GLU A 18 -7.10 -10.11 -2.24
C GLU A 18 -5.78 -9.83 -2.96
N LYS A 19 -5.47 -10.53 -4.06
CA LYS A 19 -4.31 -10.27 -4.91
C LYS A 19 -4.55 -9.13 -5.90
N ASP A 20 -5.81 -8.73 -6.13
CA ASP A 20 -6.13 -7.60 -7.03
C ASP A 20 -5.52 -6.29 -6.54
N VAL A 21 -5.41 -6.10 -5.22
CA VAL A 21 -4.74 -4.92 -4.66
C VAL A 21 -3.28 -4.81 -5.09
N LEU A 22 -2.60 -5.94 -5.35
CA LEU A 22 -1.21 -5.93 -5.83
C LEU A 22 -1.12 -5.38 -7.26
N VAL A 23 -2.12 -5.69 -8.11
CA VAL A 23 -2.21 -5.11 -9.46
C VAL A 23 -2.43 -3.60 -9.39
N GLN A 24 -3.27 -3.13 -8.47
CA GLN A 24 -3.46 -1.69 -8.24
C GLN A 24 -2.17 -1.02 -7.76
N VAL A 25 -1.45 -1.64 -6.82
CA VAL A 25 -0.16 -1.16 -6.31
C VAL A 25 0.85 -1.03 -7.44
N ASP A 26 0.96 -2.04 -8.32
CA ASP A 26 1.86 -2.03 -9.48
C ASP A 26 1.50 -0.88 -10.43
N TYR A 27 0.20 -0.71 -10.75
CA TYR A 27 -0.26 0.36 -11.64
C TYR A 27 0.05 1.75 -11.10
N VAL A 28 -0.21 1.99 -9.81
CA VAL A 28 0.07 3.27 -9.14
C VAL A 28 1.58 3.51 -9.05
N THR A 29 2.37 2.48 -8.72
CA THR A 29 3.83 2.55 -8.67
C THR A 29 4.40 2.99 -10.01
N GLU A 30 4.01 2.34 -11.10
CA GLU A 30 4.46 2.70 -12.44
C GLU A 30 4.05 4.12 -12.83
N GLY A 31 2.81 4.51 -12.56
CA GLY A 31 2.30 5.85 -12.85
C GLY A 31 3.11 6.94 -12.14
N LEU A 32 3.33 6.78 -10.84
CA LEU A 32 4.10 7.73 -10.03
C LEU A 32 5.57 7.77 -10.47
N ALA A 33 6.19 6.63 -10.78
CA ALA A 33 7.56 6.58 -11.30
C ALA A 33 7.69 7.32 -12.64
N ARG A 34 6.73 7.16 -13.56
CA ARG A 34 6.68 7.89 -14.84
C ARG A 34 6.56 9.41 -14.65
N LEU A 35 5.95 9.85 -13.55
CA LEU A 35 5.88 11.25 -13.14
C LEU A 35 7.11 11.73 -12.36
N SER A 36 8.19 10.95 -12.34
CA SER A 36 9.44 11.25 -11.62
C SER A 36 9.24 11.37 -10.10
N HIS A 37 8.35 10.55 -9.55
CA HIS A 37 8.20 10.35 -8.11
C HIS A 37 8.90 9.06 -7.64
N GLU A 38 9.06 8.95 -6.33
CA GLU A 38 9.68 7.80 -5.65
C GLU A 38 8.59 7.07 -4.85
N PRO A 39 7.78 6.21 -5.48
CA PRO A 39 6.78 5.42 -4.78
C PRO A 39 7.42 4.40 -3.83
N VAL A 40 6.81 4.21 -2.66
CA VAL A 40 7.21 3.21 -1.67
C VAL A 40 5.98 2.46 -1.18
N ASN A 41 5.96 1.15 -1.39
CA ASN A 41 4.85 0.29 -0.95
C ASN A 41 4.92 0.06 0.56
N VAL A 42 3.79 0.23 1.23
CA VAL A 42 3.65 0.04 2.68
C VAL A 42 2.45 -0.87 2.94
N PRO A 43 2.67 -2.19 3.14
CA PRO A 43 1.61 -3.09 3.53
C PRO A 43 1.09 -2.72 4.92
N VAL A 44 -0.23 -2.74 5.07
CA VAL A 44 -0.95 -2.42 6.30
C VAL A 44 -1.64 -3.68 6.80
N SER A 45 -1.21 -4.18 7.96
CA SER A 45 -1.85 -5.26 8.68
C SER A 45 -2.72 -4.72 9.82
N LEU A 46 -3.20 -5.58 10.71
CA LEU A 46 -3.91 -5.18 11.92
C LEU A 46 -3.00 -4.47 12.95
N ASP A 47 -1.68 -4.58 12.83
CA ASP A 47 -0.76 -3.74 13.61
C ASP A 47 -0.62 -2.35 12.95
N LEU A 48 -1.64 -1.51 13.15
CA LEU A 48 -1.65 -0.13 12.66
C LEU A 48 -0.52 0.72 13.25
N ALA A 49 -0.02 0.36 14.43
CA ALA A 49 1.10 1.07 15.04
C ALA A 49 2.40 0.81 14.25
N ALA A 50 2.58 -0.38 13.67
CA ALA A 50 3.68 -0.65 12.76
C ALA A 50 3.59 0.21 11.49
N ALA A 51 2.41 0.28 10.86
CA ALA A 51 2.20 1.14 9.70
C ALA A 51 2.49 2.63 10.01
N ALA A 52 2.04 3.12 11.18
CA ALA A 52 2.32 4.48 11.63
C ALA A 52 3.83 4.74 11.81
N ARG A 53 4.57 3.83 12.46
CA ARG A 53 6.03 3.94 12.62
C ARG A 53 6.74 3.96 11.27
N THR A 54 6.32 3.11 10.33
CA THR A 54 6.85 3.08 8.97
C THR A 54 6.65 4.41 8.27
N LEU A 55 5.43 4.99 8.32
CA LEU A 55 5.15 6.30 7.74
C LEU A 55 5.97 7.43 8.38
N SER A 56 6.09 7.44 9.72
CA SER A 56 6.92 8.43 10.42
C SER A 56 8.40 8.34 10.02
N THR A 57 8.91 7.13 9.80
CA THR A 57 10.30 6.89 9.40
C THR A 57 10.53 7.26 7.92
N LEU A 58 9.59 6.90 7.05
CA LEU A 58 9.66 7.20 5.63
C LEU A 58 9.57 8.70 5.36
N CYS A 59 8.79 9.42 6.18
CA CYS A 59 8.45 10.82 6.01
C CYS A 59 8.03 11.14 4.56
N PRO A 60 7.02 10.43 4.02
CA PRO A 60 6.58 10.65 2.65
C PRO A 60 5.91 12.02 2.55
N ALA A 61 6.02 12.65 1.40
CA ALA A 61 5.37 13.94 1.19
C ALA A 61 3.87 13.78 0.88
N ILE A 62 3.46 12.62 0.34
CA ILE A 62 2.07 12.26 0.05
C ILE A 62 1.87 10.78 0.39
N VAL A 63 0.66 10.43 0.81
CA VAL A 63 0.22 9.04 0.97
C VAL A 63 -0.90 8.76 -0.04
N PHE A 64 -0.71 7.75 -0.89
CA PHE A 64 -1.73 7.19 -1.76
C PHE A 64 -2.32 5.96 -1.07
N ASN A 65 -3.59 6.02 -0.68
CA ASN A 65 -4.22 4.96 0.12
C ASN A 65 -5.08 4.02 -0.75
N LEU A 66 -4.66 2.76 -0.88
CA LEU A 66 -5.37 1.66 -1.56
C LEU A 66 -5.92 0.62 -0.57
N VAL A 67 -5.97 0.92 0.74
CA VAL A 67 -6.51 -0.01 1.74
C VAL A 67 -8.04 -0.09 1.58
N GLU A 68 -8.53 -1.19 1.02
CA GLU A 68 -9.98 -1.48 0.91
C GLU A 68 -10.50 -2.25 2.14
N SER A 69 -9.70 -3.18 2.67
CA SER A 69 -10.00 -4.01 3.84
C SER A 69 -8.70 -4.52 4.47
N LEU A 70 -8.71 -4.76 5.78
CA LEU A 70 -7.58 -5.33 6.53
C LEU A 70 -7.78 -6.80 6.92
N ILE A 71 -8.98 -7.36 6.71
CA ILE A 71 -9.35 -8.73 7.12
C ILE A 71 -10.17 -9.43 6.02
N GLY A 72 -9.97 -9.06 4.75
CA GLY A 72 -10.71 -9.67 3.63
C GLY A 72 -12.23 -9.53 3.68
N LYS A 73 -12.77 -8.61 4.51
CA LYS A 73 -14.21 -8.31 4.61
C LYS A 73 -14.50 -6.87 4.17
N GLY A 74 -14.21 -6.57 2.91
CA GLY A 74 -14.93 -5.53 2.19
C GLY A 74 -16.26 -6.13 1.73
N GLY A 75 -17.37 -5.42 1.92
CA GLY A 75 -18.73 -5.94 1.82
C GLY A 75 -19.14 -6.51 0.45
#